data_AF-A0A1W9LPK4-F1
#
_entry.id   AF-A0A1W9LPK4-F1
#
_cell.length_a   1.000
_cell.length_b   1.000
_cell.length_c   1.000
_cell.angle_alpha   90.00
_cell.angle_beta   90.00
_cell.angle_gamma   90.00
#
_symmetry.space_group_name_H-M   'P 1'
#
loop_
_entity.id
_entity.type
_entity.pdbx_description
1 polymer ?
#
loop_
_entity_poly.entity_id
_entity_poly.type
_entity_poly.pdbx_seq_one_letter_code
_entity_poly.pdbx_strand_id
1 'polypeptide(L)' 'MTQKYYNDGLHIAVATVMEHGLPGFEFFIEADGKEIWSGMDLQTHYPEILKQYPDKELLINWRSFPVIWV' A
#
# COMPACT_ATOMS: atom_id res chain seq x y z
N MET A 1 9.09 -14.43 -6.39
CA MET A 1 7.92 -14.66 -7.25
C MET A 1 7.65 -13.34 -7.97
N THR A 2 7.86 -13.28 -9.29
CA THR A 2 7.82 -12.01 -10.04
C THR A 2 6.50 -11.90 -10.77
N GLN A 3 5.66 -10.93 -10.40
CA GLN A 3 4.46 -10.58 -11.16
C GLN A 3 4.78 -9.45 -12.15
N LYS A 4 4.41 -9.65 -13.42
CA LYS A 4 4.53 -8.67 -14.49
C LYS A 4 3.19 -7.95 -14.65
N TYR A 5 3.20 -6.63 -14.60
CA TYR A 5 2.01 -5.81 -14.83
C TYR A 5 1.94 -5.38 -16.30
N TYR A 6 0.83 -5.64 -16.97
CA TYR A 6 0.54 -5.11 -18.30
C TYR A 6 -0.26 -3.81 -18.14
N ASN A 7 0.23 -2.75 -18.76
CA ASN A 7 -0.36 -1.42 -18.72
C ASN A 7 -1.21 -1.23 -19.98
N ASP A 8 -2.49 -1.61 -19.91
CA ASP A 8 -3.50 -1.21 -20.88
C ASP A 8 -4.59 -0.41 -20.15
N GLY A 9 -4.53 0.91 -20.34
CA GLY A 9 -5.67 1.82 -20.24
C GLY A 9 -6.60 1.66 -19.04
N LEU A 10 -6.28 2.34 -17.94
CA LEU A 10 -7.28 2.93 -17.02
C LEU A 10 -8.31 1.96 -16.40
N HIS A 11 -7.99 0.69 -16.24
CA HIS A 11 -8.78 -0.20 -15.40
C HIS A 11 -7.94 -0.58 -14.19
N ILE A 12 -7.68 0.40 -13.30
CA ILE A 12 -7.64 0.06 -11.88
C ILE A 12 -9.08 -0.33 -11.57
N ALA A 13 -9.46 -1.54 -11.96
CA ALA A 13 -10.53 -2.25 -11.31
C ALA A 13 -10.06 -2.31 -9.86
N VAL A 14 -10.52 -1.33 -9.08
CA VAL A 14 -10.82 -1.48 -7.68
C VAL A 14 -11.62 -2.77 -7.64
N ALA A 15 -10.90 -3.89 -7.50
CA ALA A 15 -11.48 -5.20 -7.49
C ALA A 15 -12.19 -5.30 -6.16
N THR A 16 -13.38 -4.70 -6.13
CA THR A 16 -14.50 -5.06 -5.29
C THR A 16 -14.85 -6.50 -5.66
N VAL A 17 -14.03 -7.44 -5.23
CA VAL A 17 -14.33 -8.85 -5.19
C VAL A 17 -14.24 -9.24 -3.72
N MET A 18 -15.30 -8.87 -2.99
CA MET A 18 -15.60 -9.42 -1.67
C MET A 18 -16.15 -10.84 -1.83
N GLU A 19 -15.38 -11.73 -2.44
CA GLU A 19 -15.65 -13.18 -2.46
C GLU A 19 -14.37 -13.93 -2.13
N HIS A 20 -14.36 -14.52 -0.93
CA HIS A 20 -13.45 -15.57 -0.47
C HIS A 20 -11.93 -15.30 -0.54
N GLY A 21 -11.38 -14.75 0.55
CA GLY A 21 -10.02 -15.10 1.00
C GLY A 21 -8.84 -14.47 0.27
N LEU A 22 -8.97 -13.24 -0.25
CA LEU A 22 -7.81 -12.50 -0.74
C LEU A 22 -6.91 -12.05 0.44
N PRO A 23 -5.58 -12.21 0.34
CA PRO A 23 -4.66 -11.73 1.36
C PRO A 23 -4.90 -10.24 1.62
N GLY A 24 -5.01 -9.86 2.89
CA GLY A 24 -5.07 -8.45 3.26
C GLY A 24 -3.83 -7.75 2.70
N PHE A 25 -3.99 -6.55 2.16
CA PHE A 25 -2.87 -5.75 1.69
C PHE A 25 -2.91 -4.39 2.37
N GLU A 26 -1.73 -3.80 2.60
CA GLU A 26 -1.62 -2.40 3.00
C GLU A 26 -0.36 -1.78 2.40
N PHE A 27 -0.41 -0.46 2.24
CA PHE A 27 0.79 0.34 2.03
C PHE A 27 1.45 0.60 3.37
N PHE A 28 2.76 0.82 3.35
CA PHE A 28 3.47 1.40 4.47
C PHE A 28 4.52 2.39 3.98
N ILE A 29 4.78 3.41 4.78
CA ILE A 29 5.76 4.45 4.49
C ILE A 29 6.90 4.34 5.49
N GLU A 30 8.12 4.40 5.00
CA GLU A 30 9.33 4.47 5.81
C GLU A 30 10.03 5.82 5.67
N ALA A 31 10.61 6.28 6.78
CA ALA A 31 11.59 7.36 6.82
C ALA A 31 12.80 6.88 7.64
N ASP A 32 14.01 7.04 7.10
CA ASP A 32 15.27 6.56 7.72
C ASP A 32 15.23 5.06 8.12
N GLY A 33 14.58 4.22 7.32
CA GLY A 33 14.45 2.79 7.58
C GLY A 33 13.48 2.42 8.71
N LYS A 34 12.62 3.35 9.15
CA LYS A 34 11.57 3.12 10.14
C LYS A 34 10.20 3.33 9.52
N GLU A 35 9.29 2.36 9.71
CA GLU A 35 7.88 2.50 9.38
C GLU A 35 7.25 3.62 10.22
N ILE A 36 6.67 4.61 9.54
CA ILE A 36 6.02 5.78 10.13
C ILE A 36 4.50 5.78 9.92
N TRP A 37 4.01 4.98 8.97
CA TRP A 37 2.59 4.84 8.69
C TRP A 37 2.32 3.54 7.93
N SER A 38 1.16 2.92 8.15
CA SER A 38 0.62 1.86 7.30
C SER A 38 -0.90 2.00 7.12
N GLY A 39 -1.43 1.51 6.00
CA GLY A 39 -2.85 1.51 5.72
C GLY A 39 -3.20 1.38 4.23
N MET A 40 -4.48 1.29 3.92
CA MET A 40 -4.97 1.20 2.53
C MET A 40 -5.17 2.59 1.88
N ASP A 41 -5.47 3.61 2.67
CA ASP A 41 -5.84 4.96 2.22
C ASP A 41 -4.64 5.90 2.02
N LEU A 42 -3.62 5.42 1.30
CA LEU A 42 -2.36 6.15 1.09
C LEU A 42 -2.59 7.56 0.53
N GLN A 43 -3.47 7.71 -0.46
CA GLN A 43 -3.74 9.00 -1.11
C GLN A 43 -4.27 10.07 -0.15
N THR A 44 -5.02 9.65 0.87
CA THR A 44 -5.61 10.54 1.87
C THR A 44 -4.55 11.02 2.86
N HIS A 45 -3.64 10.15 3.29
CA HIS A 45 -2.69 10.46 4.36
C HIS A 45 -1.32 10.96 3.87
N TYR A 46 -0.91 10.57 2.66
CA TYR A 46 0.40 10.93 2.13
C TYR A 46 0.69 12.46 2.14
N PRO A 47 -0.26 13.35 1.81
CA PRO A 47 -0.02 14.80 1.88
C PRO A 47 0.27 15.30 3.30
N GLU A 48 -0.34 14.70 4.33
CA GLU A 48 -0.10 15.07 5.72
C GLU A 48 1.25 14.54 6.21
N ILE A 49 1.63 13.34 5.77
CA ILE A 49 2.91 12.71 6.08
C ILE A 49 4.05 13.53 5.45
N LEU A 50 3.93 13.96 4.20
CA LEU A 50 4.91 14.85 3.57
C LEU A 50 5.12 16.16 4.35
N LYS A 51 4.06 16.73 4.94
CA LYS A 51 4.17 17.93 5.77
C LYS A 51 4.90 17.68 7.10
N GLN A 52 4.78 16.48 7.66
CA GLN A 52 5.43 16.09 8.91
C GLN A 52 6.91 15.73 8.71
N TYR A 53 7.28 15.27 7.51
CA TYR A 53 8.62 14.82 7.17
C TYR A 53 9.19 15.56 5.94
N PRO A 54 9.31 16.90 5.97
CA PRO A 54 9.66 17.69 4.79
C PRO A 54 11.08 17.46 4.29
N ASP A 55 12.02 17.09 5.17
CA ASP A 55 13.44 16.92 4.88
C ASP A 55 13.87 15.45 4.81
N LYS A 56 12.92 14.51 4.78
CA LYS A 56 13.21 13.07 4.78
C LYS A 56 12.87 12.48 3.42
N GLU A 57 13.72 11.55 2.98
CA GLU A 57 13.35 10.64 1.91
C GLU A 57 12.31 9.66 2.45
N LEU A 58 11.14 9.66 1.80
CA LEU A 58 10.05 8.75 2.13
C LEU A 58 10.02 7.59 1.14
N LEU A 59 10.06 6.36 1.65
CA LEU A 59 9.91 5.16 0.85
C LEU A 59 8.49 4.64 1.00
N ILE A 60 7.78 4.49 -0.13
CA ILE A 60 6.44 3.92 -0.16
C ILE A 60 6.56 2.47 -0.59
N ASN A 61 6.15 1.56 0.29
CA ASN A 61 6.17 0.12 0.07
C ASN A 61 4.76 -0.46 0.25
N TRP A 62 4.59 -1.73 -0.08
CA TRP A 62 3.37 -2.47 0.17
C TRP A 62 3.69 -3.86 0.72
N ARG A 63 2.81 -4.39 1.57
CA ARG A 63 2.90 -5.75 2.09
C ARG A 63 1.54 -6.44 2.00
N SER A 64 1.58 -7.76 1.86
CA SER A 64 0.40 -8.61 1.93
C SER A 64 0.49 -9.55 3.13
N PHE A 65 -0.66 -9.89 3.71
CA PHE A 65 -0.77 -10.78 4.84
C PHE A 65 -1.64 -11.98 4.50
N PRO A 66 -1.26 -13.18 4.94
CA PRO A 66 -2.09 -14.36 4.74
C PRO A 66 -3.43 -14.18 5.47
N VAL A 67 -4.52 -14.61 4.83
CA VAL A 67 -5.81 -14.77 5.52
C VAL A 67 -5.70 -15.99 6.42
N ILE A 68 -5.44 -15.76 7.72
CA ILE A 68 -5.52 -16.80 8.73
C ILE A 68 -6.98 -16.93 9.18
N TRP A 69 -7.63 -18.01 8.73
CA TRP A 69 -8.88 -18.48 9.33
C TRP A 69 -8.54 -19.03 10.72
N VAL A 70 -9.07 -18.42 11.78
CA VAL A 70 -9.04 -18.94 13.16
C VAL A 70 -10.33 -19.69 13.43
#